data_AF-C0VNY7-F1
#
_entry.id   AF-C0VNY7-F1
#
_cell.length_a   1.000
_cell.length_b   1.000
_cell.length_c   1.000
_cell.angle_alpha   90.00
_cell.angle_beta   90.00
_cell.angle_gamma   90.00
#
_symmetry.space_group_name_H-M   'P 1'
#
loop_
_entity.id
_entity.type
_entity.pdbx_description
1 polymer ?
#
loop_
_entity_poly.entity_id
_entity_poly.type
_entity_poly.pdbx_seq_one_letter_code
_entity_poly.pdbx_strand_id
1 'polypeptide(L)'
;MHNIFDTQVAMAFLGNGLQVSYQNALKTYLDIEIEKDQTRSDWLARPLTPQQISYAANDVLYLPRLAEALKRDLQSKGIYHYVLEDCQNLTKEIGIDTPLAELYTDIGNYRHSRRELMQLQQLSIWREQITKAMNQPRSFILKNATMIDLVEKNPRNTFQLAQVKDIRPNVVREHGKMILELLKFLPPEDEWPLRIARPIKNNSKELAPKVDQLIDGIVNQTSIPKEVLLRKKWLHAIYEHVVFGLDEQVLPDYLLGWRYELLTKPLIALLHQDSEYLAMQMKVTR
;
A
#
# COMPACT_ATOMS: atom_id res chain seq x y z
N MET A 1 -2.50 17.16 10.48
CA MET A 1 -1.40 18.05 10.03
C MET A 1 -1.80 18.59 8.66
N HIS A 2 -1.83 19.92 8.44
CA HIS A 2 -2.44 20.51 7.23
C HIS A 2 -1.44 21.16 6.26
N ASN A 3 -0.17 21.31 6.65
CA ASN A 3 0.88 21.99 5.86
C ASN A 3 2.12 21.10 5.71
N ILE A 4 1.98 19.96 5.03
CA ILE A 4 3.10 19.07 4.71
C ILE A 4 3.40 19.17 3.22
N PHE A 5 4.69 19.33 2.90
CA PHE A 5 5.21 19.25 1.55
C PHE A 5 6.24 18.13 1.50
N ASP A 6 5.89 17.04 0.82
CA ASP A 6 6.76 15.89 0.65
C ASP A 6 7.61 16.07 -0.61
N THR A 7 8.93 16.16 -0.42
CA THR A 7 9.87 16.35 -1.53
C THR A 7 9.95 15.14 -2.46
N GLN A 8 9.69 13.92 -1.98
CA GLN A 8 9.64 12.73 -2.83
C GLN A 8 8.38 12.73 -3.71
N VAL A 9 7.23 13.14 -3.16
CA VAL A 9 6.00 13.33 -3.96
C VAL A 9 6.24 14.38 -5.04
N ALA A 10 6.79 15.55 -4.68
CA ALA A 10 7.13 16.60 -5.63
C ALA A 10 8.08 16.11 -6.75
N MET A 11 9.13 15.37 -6.38
CA MET A 11 10.08 14.77 -7.32
C MET A 11 9.40 13.82 -8.31
N ALA A 12 8.46 13.00 -7.82
CA ALA A 12 7.70 12.09 -8.66
C ALA A 12 6.85 12.83 -9.70
N PHE A 13 6.14 13.90 -9.30
CA PHE A 13 5.39 14.77 -10.22
C PHE A 13 6.29 15.44 -11.27
N LEU A 14 7.56 15.71 -10.93
CA LEU A 14 8.55 16.26 -11.84
C LEU A 14 9.24 15.21 -12.73
N GLY A 15 8.86 13.94 -12.66
CA GLY A 15 9.36 12.88 -13.55
C GLY A 15 10.62 12.15 -13.06
N ASN A 16 10.96 12.27 -11.77
CA ASN A 16 12.16 11.62 -11.23
C ASN A 16 11.90 10.19 -10.72
N GLY A 17 10.67 9.69 -10.86
CA GLY A 17 10.22 8.38 -10.38
C GLY A 17 9.59 8.42 -8.98
N LEU A 18 8.85 7.37 -8.62
CA LEU A 18 8.06 7.32 -7.38
C LEU A 18 8.89 7.15 -6.09
N GLN A 19 10.13 6.66 -6.19
CA GLN A 19 10.95 6.26 -5.04
C GLN A 19 12.35 6.88 -5.10
N VAL A 20 12.41 8.21 -5.29
CA VAL A 20 13.69 8.91 -5.30
C VAL A 20 14.28 8.96 -3.90
N SER A 21 15.57 8.65 -3.77
CA SER A 21 16.29 8.81 -2.51
C SER A 21 16.62 10.28 -2.25
N TYR A 22 16.67 10.68 -0.97
CA TYR A 22 17.04 12.04 -0.59
C TYR A 22 18.40 12.47 -1.16
N GLN A 23 19.41 11.58 -1.12
CA GLN A 23 20.73 11.85 -1.69
C GLN A 23 20.66 12.15 -3.20
N ASN A 24 19.88 11.35 -3.94
CA ASN A 24 19.72 11.57 -5.38
C ASN A 24 18.97 12.89 -5.64
N ALA A 25 17.96 13.21 -4.84
CA ALA A 25 17.26 14.49 -4.95
C ALA A 25 18.20 15.68 -4.73
N LEU A 26 19.06 15.63 -3.70
CA LEU A 26 20.06 16.67 -3.45
C LEU A 26 21.07 16.80 -4.60
N LYS A 27 21.58 15.67 -5.12
CA LYS A 27 22.52 15.68 -6.23
C LYS A 27 21.88 16.26 -7.49
N THR A 28 20.66 15.85 -7.82
CA THR A 28 19.95 16.30 -9.03
C THR A 28 19.57 17.79 -8.99
N TYR A 29 19.07 18.29 -7.86
CA TYR A 29 18.51 19.65 -7.79
C TYR A 29 19.47 20.70 -7.22
N LEU A 30 20.40 20.29 -6.37
CA LEU A 30 21.30 21.21 -5.67
C LEU A 30 22.78 20.95 -5.97
N ASP A 31 23.11 19.91 -6.73
CA ASP A 31 24.48 19.41 -6.94
C ASP A 31 25.23 19.14 -5.63
N ILE A 32 24.51 18.67 -4.61
CA ILE A 32 25.05 18.36 -3.29
C ILE A 32 25.14 16.85 -3.12
N GLU A 33 26.32 16.37 -2.76
CA GLU A 33 26.56 14.99 -2.36
C GLU A 33 26.66 14.88 -0.84
N ILE A 34 25.96 13.89 -0.28
CA ILE A 34 26.02 13.56 1.15
C ILE A 34 26.39 12.09 1.29
N GLU A 35 27.26 11.80 2.26
CA GLU A 35 27.70 10.43 2.56
C GLU A 35 26.55 9.57 3.11
N LYS A 36 26.56 8.28 2.78
CA LYS A 36 25.51 7.31 3.17
C LYS A 36 25.84 6.54 4.46
N ASP A 37 26.59 7.18 5.35
CA ASP A 37 27.09 6.55 6.55
C ASP A 37 26.09 6.72 7.71
N GLN A 38 25.88 5.72 8.56
CA GLN A 38 24.95 5.74 9.72
C GLN A 38 23.44 5.49 9.48
N THR A 39 23.00 5.19 8.26
CA THR A 39 21.57 4.83 7.96
C THR A 39 21.04 3.66 8.81
N ARG A 40 21.89 2.69 9.17
CA ARG A 40 21.58 1.53 10.01
C ARG A 40 22.42 1.48 11.30
N SER A 41 22.62 2.63 11.95
CA SER A 41 23.32 2.71 13.24
C SER A 41 22.36 2.50 14.43
N ASP A 42 22.91 2.22 15.62
CA ASP A 42 22.14 2.19 16.86
C ASP A 42 21.79 3.61 17.30
N TRP A 43 20.61 4.09 16.92
CA TRP A 43 20.09 5.41 17.27
C TRP A 43 19.58 5.51 18.71
N LEU A 44 19.52 4.39 19.45
CA LEU A 44 19.19 4.38 20.88
C LEU A 44 20.43 4.53 21.76
N ALA A 45 21.62 4.26 21.22
CA ALA A 45 22.89 4.40 21.94
C ALA A 45 23.07 5.83 22.50
N ARG A 46 23.64 5.93 23.71
CA ARG A 46 23.99 7.21 24.33
C ARG A 46 25.38 7.15 24.95
N PRO A 47 26.24 8.18 24.73
CA PRO A 47 26.03 9.32 23.83
C PRO A 47 26.03 8.90 22.35
N LEU A 48 25.41 9.70 21.47
CA LEU A 48 25.53 9.50 20.02
C LEU A 48 26.95 9.83 19.55
N THR A 49 27.43 9.14 18.52
CA THR A 49 28.74 9.42 17.93
C THR A 49 28.72 10.73 17.12
N PRO A 50 29.87 11.39 16.92
CA PRO A 50 29.96 12.56 16.05
C PRO A 50 29.44 12.29 14.62
N GLN A 51 29.66 11.08 14.09
CA GLN A 51 29.17 10.65 12.78
C GLN A 51 27.64 10.59 12.74
N GLN A 52 27.01 10.02 13.77
CA GLN A 52 25.55 9.98 13.89
C GLN A 52 24.95 11.39 13.95
N ILE A 53 25.55 12.30 14.72
CA ILE A 53 25.09 13.70 14.81
C ILE A 53 25.20 14.39 13.44
N SER A 54 26.34 14.24 12.76
CA SER A 54 26.56 14.83 11.42
C SER A 54 25.57 14.28 10.39
N TYR A 55 25.36 12.97 10.37
CA TYR A 55 24.39 12.33 9.48
C TYR A 55 22.96 12.86 9.72
N ALA A 56 22.50 12.88 10.98
CA ALA A 56 21.17 13.37 11.32
C ALA A 56 20.96 14.86 10.95
N ALA A 57 22.00 15.68 11.08
CA ALA A 57 21.95 17.07 10.65
C ALA A 57 21.82 17.20 9.11
N ASN A 58 22.58 16.41 8.34
CA ASN A 58 22.54 16.43 6.87
C ASN A 58 21.17 15.99 6.30
N ASP A 59 20.46 15.10 7.01
CA ASP A 59 19.10 14.66 6.63
C ASP A 59 18.06 15.79 6.66
N VAL A 60 18.36 16.93 7.31
CA VAL A 60 17.43 18.09 7.38
C VAL A 60 18.03 19.40 6.87
N LEU A 61 19.35 19.55 6.87
CA LEU A 61 20.04 20.79 6.55
C LEU A 61 19.66 21.36 5.16
N TYR A 62 19.51 20.48 4.17
CA TYR A 62 19.26 20.89 2.78
C TYR A 62 17.79 20.79 2.35
N LEU A 63 16.91 20.20 3.18
CA LEU A 63 15.50 20.02 2.87
C LEU A 63 14.76 21.33 2.51
N PRO A 64 14.95 22.46 3.23
CA PRO A 64 14.29 23.72 2.86
C PRO A 64 14.70 24.22 1.48
N ARG A 65 16.00 24.13 1.14
CA ARG A 65 16.51 24.55 -0.18
C ARG A 65 15.98 23.64 -1.29
N LEU A 66 15.96 22.33 -1.06
CA LEU A 66 15.40 21.36 -1.98
C LEU A 66 13.91 21.63 -2.21
N ALA A 67 13.15 21.83 -1.14
CA ALA A 67 11.71 22.12 -1.23
C ALA A 67 11.43 23.39 -2.04
N GLU A 68 12.20 24.47 -1.82
CA GLU A 68 12.02 25.72 -2.59
C GLU A 68 12.36 25.55 -4.07
N ALA A 69 13.39 24.78 -4.42
CA ALA A 69 13.70 24.49 -5.82
C ALA A 69 12.54 23.71 -6.48
N LEU A 70 12.05 22.66 -5.83
CA LEU A 70 10.94 21.84 -6.32
C LEU A 70 9.64 22.65 -6.47
N LYS A 71 9.32 23.52 -5.51
CA LYS A 71 8.15 24.40 -5.58
C LYS A 71 8.18 25.30 -6.80
N ARG A 72 9.32 25.91 -7.11
CA ARG A 72 9.46 26.79 -8.28
C ARG A 72 9.18 26.03 -9.57
N ASP A 73 9.73 24.82 -9.70
CA ASP A 73 9.53 23.98 -10.90
C ASP A 73 8.09 23.49 -11.02
N LEU A 74 7.44 23.15 -9.90
CA LEU A 74 6.03 22.79 -9.89
C LEU A 74 5.10 23.97 -10.20
N GLN A 75 5.44 25.17 -9.73
CA GLN A 75 4.70 26.40 -9.98
C GLN A 75 4.82 26.84 -11.44
N SER A 76 6.02 26.75 -12.04
CA SER A 76 6.23 27.07 -13.45
C SER A 76 5.47 26.14 -14.39
N LYS A 77 5.27 24.88 -13.96
CA LYS A 77 4.41 23.89 -14.64
C LYS A 77 2.92 23.99 -14.30
N GLY A 78 2.52 24.84 -13.34
CA GLY A 78 1.13 24.99 -12.92
C GLY A 78 0.54 23.80 -12.13
N ILE A 79 1.36 22.83 -11.72
CA ILE A 79 0.92 21.58 -11.07
C ILE A 79 1.19 21.55 -9.56
N TYR A 80 1.67 22.65 -8.98
CA TYR A 80 2.00 22.73 -7.54
C TYR A 80 0.83 22.38 -6.61
N HIS A 81 -0.38 22.81 -6.95
CA HIS A 81 -1.56 22.54 -6.14
C HIS A 81 -1.93 21.04 -6.09
N TYR A 82 -1.74 20.30 -7.20
CA TYR A 82 -1.91 18.84 -7.24
C TYR A 82 -0.95 18.12 -6.30
N VAL A 83 0.30 18.59 -6.21
CA VAL A 83 1.30 18.03 -5.29
C VAL A 83 0.91 18.27 -3.84
N LEU A 84 0.44 19.47 -3.50
CA LEU A 84 -0.01 19.79 -2.15
C LEU A 84 -1.17 18.89 -1.72
N GLU A 85 -2.13 18.67 -2.61
CA GLU A 85 -3.25 17.78 -2.35
C GLU A 85 -2.79 16.32 -2.14
N ASP A 86 -1.87 15.82 -2.97
CA ASP A 86 -1.30 14.47 -2.78
C ASP A 86 -0.51 14.34 -1.47
N CYS A 87 0.21 15.39 -1.05
CA CYS A 87 0.89 15.41 0.25
C CYS A 87 -0.11 15.37 1.42
N GLN A 88 -1.24 16.06 1.28
CA GLN A 88 -2.32 16.04 2.28
C GLN A 88 -2.98 14.67 2.35
N ASN A 89 -3.30 14.07 1.19
CA ASN A 89 -3.87 12.72 1.11
C ASN A 89 -2.93 11.67 1.71
N LEU A 90 -1.63 11.76 1.44
CA LEU A 90 -0.62 10.87 2.04
C LEU A 90 -0.56 11.02 3.56
N THR A 91 -0.59 12.26 4.05
CA THR A 91 -0.61 12.54 5.49
C THR A 91 -1.86 11.94 6.15
N LYS A 92 -3.02 12.05 5.50
CA LYS A 92 -4.28 11.48 6.00
C LYS A 92 -4.22 9.95 6.00
N GLU A 93 -3.76 9.33 4.92
CA GLU A 93 -3.61 7.87 4.80
C GLU A 93 -2.69 7.29 5.90
N ILE A 94 -1.54 7.92 6.15
CA ILE A 94 -0.59 7.48 7.19
C ILE A 94 -1.18 7.62 8.61
N GLY A 95 -2.04 8.61 8.83
CA GLY A 95 -2.65 8.86 10.14
C GLY A 95 -3.82 7.96 10.49
N ILE A 96 -4.27 7.09 9.57
CA ILE A 96 -5.42 6.20 9.76
C ILE A 96 -4.91 4.79 10.02
N ASP A 97 -5.22 4.28 11.22
CA ASP A 97 -4.99 2.87 11.53
C ASP A 97 -5.96 1.99 10.75
N THR A 98 -5.43 0.94 10.11
CA THR A 98 -6.26 -0.12 9.54
C THR A 98 -7.03 -0.83 10.66
N PRO A 99 -8.36 -0.98 10.55
CA PRO A 99 -9.14 -1.73 11.52
C PRO A 99 -8.59 -3.15 11.72
N LEU A 100 -8.59 -3.65 12.97
CA LEU A 100 -8.05 -4.98 13.27
C LEU A 100 -8.69 -6.08 12.42
N ALA A 101 -9.99 -5.96 12.17
CA ALA A 101 -10.76 -6.89 11.36
C ALA A 101 -10.36 -6.88 9.88
N GLU A 102 -9.66 -5.86 9.39
CA GLU A 102 -9.24 -5.74 7.99
C GLU A 102 -7.79 -6.15 7.77
N LEU A 103 -6.98 -6.32 8.83
CA LEU A 103 -5.55 -6.68 8.71
C LEU A 103 -5.25 -7.97 7.92
N TYR A 104 -6.24 -8.83 7.72
CA TYR A 104 -6.08 -10.02 6.88
C TYR A 104 -5.98 -9.70 5.39
N THR A 105 -6.46 -8.55 4.92
CA THR A 105 -6.43 -8.20 3.49
C THR A 105 -5.02 -8.01 2.95
N ASP A 106 -4.06 -7.66 3.83
CA ASP A 106 -2.63 -7.58 3.48
C ASP A 106 -1.97 -8.95 3.25
N ILE A 107 -2.63 -10.03 3.64
CA ILE A 107 -2.10 -11.41 3.62
C ILE A 107 -2.94 -12.29 2.70
N GLY A 108 -4.25 -12.19 2.84
CA GLY A 108 -5.25 -12.89 2.06
C GLY A 108 -5.21 -12.47 0.60
N ASN A 109 -5.74 -13.33 -0.25
CA ASN A 109 -5.90 -13.07 -1.67
C ASN A 109 -7.12 -13.83 -2.21
N TYR A 110 -7.51 -13.53 -3.44
CA TYR A 110 -8.70 -14.08 -4.12
C TYR A 110 -8.77 -15.61 -4.21
N ARG A 111 -7.67 -16.35 -3.96
CA ARG A 111 -7.67 -17.82 -3.97
C ARG A 111 -8.21 -18.43 -2.67
N HIS A 112 -8.20 -17.66 -1.59
CA HIS A 112 -8.66 -18.14 -0.29
C HIS A 112 -10.19 -18.23 -0.26
N SER A 113 -10.69 -19.32 0.31
CA SER A 113 -12.08 -19.51 0.68
C SER A 113 -12.49 -18.55 1.81
N ARG A 114 -13.81 -18.34 2.00
CA ARG A 114 -14.33 -17.53 3.11
C ARG A 114 -13.85 -18.05 4.47
N ARG A 115 -13.74 -19.38 4.61
CA ARG A 115 -13.21 -20.03 5.81
C ARG A 115 -11.75 -19.66 6.06
N GLU A 116 -10.90 -19.76 5.04
CA GLU A 116 -9.48 -19.41 5.16
C GLU A 116 -9.30 -17.91 5.44
N LEU A 117 -10.13 -17.05 4.82
CA LEU A 117 -10.13 -15.61 5.11
C LEU A 117 -10.56 -15.34 6.56
N MET A 118 -11.56 -16.04 7.09
CA MET A 118 -11.95 -15.94 8.49
C MET A 118 -10.81 -16.39 9.43
N GLN A 119 -10.13 -17.48 9.11
CA GLN A 119 -8.97 -17.94 9.87
C GLN A 119 -7.82 -16.93 9.83
N LEU A 120 -7.52 -16.37 8.65
CA LEU A 120 -6.52 -15.30 8.51
C LEU A 120 -6.91 -14.06 9.32
N GLN A 121 -8.19 -13.66 9.33
CA GLN A 121 -8.67 -12.55 10.14
C GLN A 121 -8.42 -12.77 11.62
N GLN A 122 -8.81 -13.92 12.16
CA GLN A 122 -8.56 -14.26 13.56
C GLN A 122 -7.06 -14.25 13.90
N LEU A 123 -6.24 -14.89 13.06
CA LEU A 123 -4.79 -14.92 13.26
C LEU A 123 -4.16 -13.52 13.15
N SER A 124 -4.63 -12.68 12.25
CA SER A 124 -4.14 -11.31 12.07
C SER A 124 -4.46 -10.43 13.27
N ILE A 125 -5.70 -10.50 13.78
CA ILE A 125 -6.12 -9.79 15.00
C ILE A 125 -5.25 -10.22 16.18
N TRP A 126 -5.12 -11.53 16.41
CA TRP A 126 -4.32 -12.07 17.51
C TRP A 126 -2.84 -11.68 17.39
N ARG A 127 -2.26 -11.81 16.19
CA ARG A 127 -0.86 -11.43 15.93
C ARG A 127 -0.63 -9.96 16.21
N GLU A 128 -1.55 -9.09 15.83
CA GLU A 128 -1.42 -7.66 16.08
C GLU A 128 -1.46 -7.33 17.57
N GLN A 129 -2.38 -7.96 18.31
CA GLN A 129 -2.51 -7.76 19.76
C GLN A 129 -1.23 -8.19 20.49
N ILE A 130 -0.66 -9.36 20.18
CA ILE A 130 0.55 -9.83 20.84
C ILE A 130 1.79 -9.04 20.40
N THR A 131 1.87 -8.61 19.12
CA THR A 131 2.95 -7.71 18.65
C THR A 131 2.96 -6.40 19.42
N LYS A 132 1.78 -5.80 19.65
CA LYS A 132 1.64 -4.57 20.45
C LYS A 132 1.99 -4.81 21.92
N ALA A 133 1.51 -5.90 22.50
CA ALA A 133 1.77 -6.23 23.91
C ALA A 133 3.26 -6.50 24.19
N MET A 134 3.95 -7.19 23.28
CA MET A 134 5.35 -7.57 23.44
C MET A 134 6.34 -6.54 22.86
N ASN A 135 5.83 -5.51 22.17
CA ASN A 135 6.61 -4.54 21.41
C ASN A 135 7.62 -5.22 20.46
N GLN A 136 7.13 -6.20 19.68
CA GLN A 136 7.95 -6.99 18.76
C GLN A 136 7.38 -7.00 17.34
N PRO A 137 8.22 -7.01 16.29
CA PRO A 137 7.74 -7.04 14.91
C PRO A 137 6.80 -8.23 14.63
N ARG A 138 5.74 -8.00 13.82
CA ARG A 138 4.77 -9.03 13.40
C ARG A 138 5.43 -10.33 12.91
N SER A 139 6.53 -10.18 12.16
CA SER A 139 7.28 -11.29 11.56
C SER A 139 7.99 -12.20 12.57
N PHE A 140 8.18 -11.75 13.82
CA PHE A 140 8.77 -12.57 14.89
C PHE A 140 7.74 -13.52 15.49
N ILE A 141 6.47 -13.12 15.49
CA ILE A 141 5.33 -13.94 15.90
C ILE A 141 4.94 -14.91 14.77
N LEU A 142 4.46 -14.38 13.64
CA LEU A 142 4.13 -15.15 12.45
C LEU A 142 4.41 -14.33 11.19
N LYS A 143 5.20 -14.87 10.26
CA LYS A 143 5.38 -14.29 8.92
C LYS A 143 4.08 -14.43 8.11
N ASN A 144 3.84 -13.52 7.17
CA ASN A 144 2.67 -13.60 6.28
C ASN A 144 2.60 -14.93 5.52
N ALA A 145 3.74 -15.42 5.00
CA ALA A 145 3.81 -16.71 4.32
C ALA A 145 3.47 -17.91 5.24
N THR A 146 3.85 -17.85 6.52
CA THR A 146 3.50 -18.88 7.51
C THR A 146 1.99 -18.84 7.81
N MET A 147 1.38 -17.67 7.89
CA MET A 147 -0.08 -17.55 8.08
C MET A 147 -0.87 -18.12 6.90
N ILE A 148 -0.39 -17.92 5.66
CA ILE A 148 -0.97 -18.53 4.47
C ILE A 148 -0.89 -20.07 4.57
N ASP A 149 0.31 -20.62 4.83
CA ASP A 149 0.49 -22.08 4.96
C ASP A 149 -0.33 -22.68 6.12
N LEU A 150 -0.55 -21.91 7.21
CA LEU A 150 -1.42 -22.32 8.33
C LEU A 150 -2.87 -22.54 7.90
N VAL A 151 -3.45 -21.61 7.14
CA VAL A 151 -4.86 -21.71 6.74
C VAL A 151 -5.05 -22.74 5.62
N GLU A 152 -4.08 -22.85 4.71
CA GLU A 152 -4.10 -23.84 3.62
C GLU A 152 -3.95 -25.28 4.15
N LYS A 153 -3.04 -25.54 5.10
CA LYS A 153 -2.86 -26.87 5.71
C LYS A 153 -3.85 -27.18 6.83
N ASN A 154 -4.36 -26.15 7.50
CA ASN A 154 -5.34 -26.23 8.59
C ASN A 154 -4.99 -27.29 9.66
N PRO A 155 -3.81 -27.20 10.31
CA PRO A 155 -3.34 -28.19 11.28
C PRO A 155 -4.31 -28.37 12.44
N ARG A 156 -4.46 -29.62 12.89
CA ARG A 156 -5.41 -30.03 13.95
C ARG A 156 -4.75 -30.38 15.28
N ASN A 157 -3.42 -30.48 15.29
CA ASN A 157 -2.64 -30.82 16.47
C ASN A 157 -1.23 -30.23 16.38
N THR A 158 -0.50 -30.26 17.48
CA THR A 158 0.85 -29.68 17.60
C THR A 158 1.86 -30.32 16.64
N PHE A 159 1.71 -31.61 16.35
CA PHE A 159 2.59 -32.31 15.39
C PHE A 159 2.42 -31.77 13.98
N GLN A 160 1.18 -31.62 13.50
CA GLN A 160 0.88 -31.01 12.21
C GLN A 160 1.28 -29.54 12.18
N LEU A 161 1.06 -28.81 13.28
CA LEU A 161 1.47 -27.41 13.40
C LEU A 161 2.99 -27.26 13.22
N ALA A 162 3.80 -28.16 13.78
CA ALA A 162 5.26 -28.13 13.62
C ALA A 162 5.74 -28.39 12.19
N GLN A 163 4.88 -28.92 11.30
CA GLN A 163 5.17 -29.13 9.87
C GLN A 163 4.76 -27.96 8.97
N VAL A 164 4.20 -26.90 9.55
CA VAL A 164 3.88 -25.66 8.85
C VAL A 164 5.18 -24.98 8.41
N LYS A 165 5.18 -24.48 7.18
CA LYS A 165 6.35 -23.88 6.55
C LYS A 165 6.82 -22.65 7.33
N ASP A 166 8.11 -22.63 7.64
CA ASP A 166 8.81 -21.52 8.32
C ASP A 166 8.25 -21.16 9.72
N ILE A 167 7.44 -22.02 10.34
CA ILE A 167 7.01 -21.81 11.71
C ILE A 167 8.18 -22.06 12.67
N ARG A 168 8.43 -21.11 13.58
CA ARG A 168 9.55 -21.24 14.52
C ARG A 168 9.17 -22.22 15.63
N PRO A 169 10.07 -23.13 16.08
CA PRO A 169 9.79 -24.05 17.18
C PRO A 169 9.32 -23.34 18.46
N ASN A 170 9.85 -22.14 18.74
CA ASN A 170 9.42 -21.36 19.89
C ASN A 170 7.94 -20.94 19.80
N VAL A 171 7.48 -20.54 18.62
CA VAL A 171 6.08 -20.16 18.38
C VAL A 171 5.16 -21.37 18.56
N VAL A 172 5.58 -22.56 18.09
CA VAL A 172 4.82 -23.80 18.32
C VAL A 172 4.70 -24.09 19.82
N ARG A 173 5.79 -23.92 20.58
CA ARG A 173 5.81 -24.17 22.02
C ARG A 173 4.99 -23.16 22.82
N GLU A 174 5.17 -21.87 22.56
CA GLU A 174 4.59 -20.79 23.34
C GLU A 174 3.16 -20.43 22.92
N HIS A 175 2.85 -20.54 21.63
CA HIS A 175 1.59 -20.06 21.04
C HIS A 175 0.82 -21.14 20.28
N GLY A 176 1.35 -22.35 20.17
CA GLY A 176 0.74 -23.38 19.31
C GLY A 176 -0.69 -23.76 19.70
N LYS A 177 -0.98 -23.81 21.01
CA LYS A 177 -2.36 -24.05 21.49
C LYS A 177 -3.32 -22.96 21.01
N MET A 178 -2.95 -21.69 21.18
CA MET A 178 -3.77 -20.55 20.76
C MET A 178 -3.99 -20.54 19.24
N ILE A 179 -2.93 -20.77 18.46
CA ILE A 179 -3.03 -20.84 16.99
C ILE A 179 -4.01 -21.95 16.56
N LEU A 180 -3.91 -23.15 17.15
CA LEU A 180 -4.81 -24.26 16.86
C LEU A 180 -6.26 -23.95 17.26
N GLU A 181 -6.47 -23.25 18.37
CA GLU A 181 -7.80 -22.81 18.81
C GLU A 181 -8.42 -21.82 17.80
N LEU A 182 -7.68 -20.79 17.38
CA LEU A 182 -8.13 -19.81 16.37
C LEU A 182 -8.45 -20.46 15.02
N LEU A 183 -7.69 -21.48 14.61
CA LEU A 183 -7.98 -22.23 13.39
C LEU A 183 -9.23 -23.11 13.51
N LYS A 184 -9.50 -23.62 14.72
CA LYS A 184 -10.59 -24.57 14.98
C LYS A 184 -11.93 -23.87 15.21
N PHE A 185 -11.95 -22.84 16.05
CA PHE A 185 -13.17 -22.19 16.52
C PHE A 185 -13.44 -20.94 15.68
N LEU A 186 -14.38 -21.08 14.74
CA LEU A 186 -14.79 -19.99 13.85
C LEU A 186 -16.15 -19.45 14.29
N PRO A 187 -16.42 -18.15 14.09
CA PRO A 187 -17.76 -17.61 14.24
C PRO A 187 -18.73 -18.23 13.21
N PRO A 188 -20.04 -17.98 13.35
CA PRO A 188 -21.04 -18.33 12.34
C PRO A 188 -20.66 -17.91 10.91
N GLU A 189 -21.07 -18.69 9.90
CA GLU A 189 -20.62 -18.48 8.51
C GLU A 189 -21.11 -17.17 7.87
N ASP A 190 -22.16 -16.58 8.40
CA ASP A 190 -22.67 -15.26 8.02
C ASP A 190 -21.75 -14.12 8.46
N GLU A 191 -20.96 -14.32 9.52
CA GLU A 191 -19.94 -13.36 9.95
C GLU A 191 -18.62 -13.46 9.16
N TRP A 192 -18.44 -14.51 8.35
CA TRP A 192 -17.18 -14.70 7.64
C TRP A 192 -16.95 -13.63 6.56
N PRO A 193 -15.71 -13.16 6.37
CA PRO A 193 -15.39 -12.28 5.26
C PRO A 193 -15.88 -12.80 3.91
N LEU A 194 -16.32 -11.89 3.06
CA LEU A 194 -16.60 -12.21 1.66
C LEU A 194 -15.30 -12.60 0.95
N ARG A 195 -15.43 -13.34 -0.15
CA ARG A 195 -14.26 -13.66 -0.99
C ARG A 195 -13.69 -12.36 -1.58
N ILE A 196 -12.36 -12.25 -1.54
CA ILE A 196 -11.64 -11.17 -2.20
C ILE A 196 -11.79 -11.33 -3.71
N ALA A 197 -12.15 -10.24 -4.40
CA ALA A 197 -12.29 -10.24 -5.84
C ALA A 197 -10.97 -10.55 -6.54
N ARG A 198 -11.04 -11.25 -7.68
CA ARG A 198 -9.84 -11.50 -8.47
C ARG A 198 -9.37 -10.18 -9.10
N PRO A 199 -8.10 -9.79 -8.97
CA PRO A 199 -7.59 -8.60 -9.63
C PRO A 199 -7.71 -8.73 -11.15
N ILE A 200 -8.29 -7.70 -11.80
CA ILE A 200 -8.34 -7.62 -13.25
C ILE A 200 -6.92 -7.47 -13.78
N LYS A 201 -6.53 -8.37 -14.69
CA LYS A 201 -5.20 -8.35 -15.30
C LYS A 201 -5.13 -7.38 -16.47
N ASN A 202 -6.12 -7.47 -17.36
CA ASN A 202 -6.14 -6.72 -18.61
C ASN A 202 -7.58 -6.27 -18.89
N ASN A 203 -7.72 -5.08 -19.47
CA ASN A 203 -8.93 -4.66 -20.15
C ASN A 203 -9.15 -5.50 -21.41
N SER A 204 -10.34 -5.42 -22.02
CA SER A 204 -10.55 -6.04 -23.33
C SER A 204 -9.63 -5.42 -24.39
N LYS A 205 -9.44 -6.15 -25.49
CA LYS A 205 -8.61 -5.69 -26.62
C LYS A 205 -9.08 -4.36 -27.20
N GLU A 206 -10.38 -4.08 -27.12
CA GLU A 206 -10.98 -2.84 -27.63
C GLU A 206 -10.83 -1.68 -26.66
N LEU A 207 -10.89 -1.96 -25.35
CA LEU A 207 -10.87 -0.94 -24.31
C LEU A 207 -9.46 -0.52 -23.88
N ALA A 208 -8.52 -1.47 -23.84
CA ALA A 208 -7.13 -1.22 -23.48
C ALA A 208 -6.51 -0.01 -24.22
N PRO A 209 -6.56 0.09 -25.56
CA PRO A 209 -5.97 1.23 -26.27
C PRO A 209 -6.66 2.55 -25.95
N LYS A 210 -7.98 2.54 -25.68
CA LYS A 210 -8.71 3.77 -25.30
C LYS A 210 -8.28 4.26 -23.91
N VAL A 211 -8.08 3.34 -22.96
CA VAL A 211 -7.60 3.68 -21.61
C VAL A 211 -6.18 4.23 -21.67
N ASP A 212 -5.30 3.61 -22.45
CA ASP A 212 -3.93 4.11 -22.63
C ASP A 212 -3.92 5.48 -23.31
N GLN A 213 -4.71 5.67 -24.38
CA GLN A 213 -4.84 6.98 -25.05
C GLN A 213 -5.36 8.08 -24.12
N LEU A 214 -6.34 7.78 -23.25
CA LEU A 214 -6.84 8.72 -22.26
C LEU A 214 -5.72 9.15 -21.30
N ILE A 215 -5.00 8.17 -20.74
CA ILE A 215 -3.91 8.43 -19.79
C ILE A 215 -2.78 9.20 -20.47
N ASP A 216 -2.35 8.79 -21.66
CA ASP A 216 -1.28 9.45 -22.41
C ASP A 216 -1.66 10.88 -22.81
N GLY A 217 -2.94 11.12 -23.14
CA GLY A 217 -3.47 12.47 -23.36
C GLY A 217 -3.30 13.37 -22.13
N ILE A 218 -3.61 12.85 -20.95
CA ILE A 218 -3.45 13.56 -19.68
C ILE A 218 -1.97 13.80 -19.35
N VAL A 219 -1.11 12.81 -19.58
CA VAL A 219 0.36 12.95 -19.43
C VAL A 219 0.86 14.08 -20.32
N ASN A 220 0.45 14.11 -21.59
CA ASN A 220 0.87 15.16 -22.54
C ASN A 220 0.35 16.54 -22.13
N GLN A 221 -0.87 16.63 -21.59
CA GLN A 221 -1.45 17.90 -21.16
C GLN A 221 -0.79 18.44 -19.88
N THR A 222 -0.51 17.57 -18.91
CA THR A 222 -0.06 17.99 -17.56
C THR A 222 1.43 17.83 -17.34
N SER A 223 2.13 17.09 -18.19
CA SER A 223 3.50 16.60 -17.98
C SER A 223 3.70 15.77 -16.71
N ILE A 224 2.61 15.27 -16.11
CA ILE A 224 2.67 14.42 -14.92
C ILE A 224 2.84 12.96 -15.37
N PRO A 225 3.81 12.21 -14.80
CA PRO A 225 4.03 10.81 -15.19
C PRO A 225 2.83 9.89 -14.95
N LYS A 226 2.65 8.89 -15.81
CA LYS A 226 1.56 7.90 -15.75
C LYS A 226 1.48 7.21 -14.39
N GLU A 227 2.62 6.86 -13.81
CA GLU A 227 2.73 6.18 -12.51
C GLU A 227 2.32 7.06 -11.33
N VAL A 228 2.34 8.39 -11.50
CA VAL A 228 1.83 9.37 -10.53
C VAL A 228 0.32 9.60 -10.73
N LEU A 229 -0.12 9.63 -11.99
CA LEU A 229 -1.54 9.75 -12.32
C LEU A 229 -2.34 8.56 -11.81
N LEU A 230 -1.91 7.34 -12.09
CA LEU A 230 -2.69 6.14 -11.80
C LEU A 230 -1.83 4.97 -11.31
N ARG A 231 -1.91 4.71 -9.99
CA ARG A 231 -1.30 3.51 -9.40
C ARG A 231 -2.17 2.29 -9.66
N LYS A 232 -1.54 1.11 -9.74
CA LYS A 232 -2.25 -0.17 -9.91
C LYS A 232 -3.33 -0.41 -8.85
N LYS A 233 -3.07 -0.03 -7.58
CA LYS A 233 -4.05 -0.15 -6.48
C LYS A 233 -5.31 0.70 -6.73
N TRP A 234 -5.13 1.89 -7.29
CA TRP A 234 -6.23 2.81 -7.60
C TRP A 234 -7.04 2.35 -8.80
N LEU A 235 -6.36 1.87 -9.86
CA LEU A 235 -7.06 1.27 -11.00
C LEU A 235 -7.89 0.05 -10.58
N HIS A 236 -7.39 -0.76 -9.65
CA HIS A 236 -8.18 -1.86 -9.10
C HIS A 236 -9.43 -1.36 -8.38
N ALA A 237 -9.32 -0.35 -7.51
CA ALA A 237 -10.48 0.24 -6.83
C ALA A 237 -11.53 0.79 -7.82
N ILE A 238 -11.10 1.40 -8.93
CA ILE A 238 -12.01 1.86 -10.00
C ILE A 238 -12.71 0.67 -10.66
N TYR A 239 -12.00 -0.44 -10.92
CA TYR A 239 -12.64 -1.65 -11.44
C TYR A 239 -13.69 -2.22 -10.48
N GLU A 240 -13.39 -2.27 -9.18
CA GLU A 240 -14.34 -2.75 -8.17
C GLU A 240 -15.58 -1.85 -8.12
N HIS A 241 -15.39 -0.53 -8.16
CA HIS A 241 -16.47 0.45 -8.26
C HIS A 241 -17.37 0.18 -9.49
N VAL A 242 -16.77 0.05 -10.68
CA VAL A 242 -17.52 -0.17 -11.93
C VAL A 242 -18.24 -1.51 -11.96
N VAL A 243 -17.61 -2.58 -11.47
CA VAL A 243 -18.16 -3.95 -11.53
C VAL A 243 -19.22 -4.19 -10.47
N PHE A 244 -19.03 -3.68 -9.25
CA PHE A 244 -19.95 -3.89 -8.15
C PHE A 244 -20.97 -2.77 -7.97
N GLY A 245 -20.85 -1.67 -8.72
CA GLY A 245 -21.75 -0.51 -8.60
C GLY A 245 -21.63 0.18 -7.24
N LEU A 246 -20.42 0.26 -6.70
CA LEU A 246 -20.17 0.91 -5.40
C LEU A 246 -20.37 2.42 -5.54
N ASP A 247 -20.61 3.12 -4.44
CA ASP A 247 -20.58 4.59 -4.44
C ASP A 247 -19.16 5.08 -4.77
N GLU A 248 -19.04 6.15 -5.57
CA GLU A 248 -17.75 6.77 -5.87
C GLU A 248 -17.05 7.26 -4.60
N GLN A 249 -17.79 7.62 -3.56
CA GLN A 249 -17.24 8.02 -2.26
C GLN A 249 -16.40 6.93 -1.56
N VAL A 250 -16.50 5.68 -2.02
CA VAL A 250 -15.67 4.56 -1.53
C VAL A 250 -14.28 4.57 -2.18
N LEU A 251 -14.10 5.28 -3.29
CA LEU A 251 -12.80 5.38 -3.95
C LEU A 251 -11.78 6.10 -3.03
N PRO A 252 -10.49 5.74 -3.10
CA PRO A 252 -9.44 6.45 -2.39
C PRO A 252 -9.48 7.95 -2.65
N ASP A 253 -9.25 8.77 -1.61
CA ASP A 253 -9.27 10.24 -1.70
C ASP A 253 -8.43 10.80 -2.86
N TYR A 254 -7.30 10.15 -3.19
CA TYR A 254 -6.45 10.51 -4.33
C TYR A 254 -7.17 10.53 -5.68
N LEU A 255 -8.20 9.71 -5.86
CA LEU A 255 -9.02 9.61 -7.06
C LEU A 255 -10.23 10.54 -7.05
N LEU A 256 -10.63 11.03 -5.88
CA LEU A 256 -11.75 11.96 -5.69
C LEU A 256 -11.32 13.43 -5.67
N GLY A 257 -10.00 13.66 -5.56
CA GLY A 257 -9.37 14.96 -5.59
C GLY A 257 -9.21 15.59 -6.98
N TRP A 258 -8.11 16.31 -7.19
CA TRP A 258 -7.79 16.91 -8.50
C TRP A 258 -7.80 15.93 -9.69
N ARG A 259 -7.55 14.63 -9.44
CA ARG A 259 -7.62 13.59 -10.48
C ARG A 259 -9.03 13.33 -10.98
N TYR A 260 -10.07 13.72 -10.24
CA TYR A 260 -11.42 13.27 -10.48
C TYR A 260 -11.94 13.65 -11.87
N GLU A 261 -12.01 14.95 -12.16
CA GLU A 261 -12.51 15.45 -13.44
C GLU A 261 -11.55 15.13 -14.61
N LEU A 262 -10.24 15.08 -14.33
CA LEU A 262 -9.21 14.88 -15.35
C LEU A 262 -9.07 13.42 -15.78
N LEU A 263 -9.13 12.49 -14.82
CA LEU A 263 -8.78 11.08 -14.98
C LEU A 263 -9.90 10.16 -14.51
N THR A 264 -10.32 10.25 -13.25
CA THR A 264 -11.19 9.24 -12.61
C THR A 264 -12.54 9.10 -13.31
N LYS A 265 -13.26 10.21 -13.50
CA LYS A 265 -14.59 10.23 -14.11
C LYS A 265 -14.57 9.84 -15.59
N PRO A 266 -13.67 10.37 -16.44
CA PRO A 266 -13.50 9.88 -17.81
C PRO A 266 -13.15 8.38 -17.88
N LEU A 267 -12.31 7.90 -16.96
CA LEU A 267 -11.91 6.50 -16.90
C LEU A 267 -13.09 5.60 -16.48
N ILE A 268 -13.88 5.99 -15.47
CA ILE A 268 -15.11 5.29 -15.07
C ILE A 268 -16.07 5.18 -16.26
N ALA A 269 -16.34 6.29 -16.94
CA ALA A 269 -17.24 6.31 -18.10
C ALA A 269 -16.76 5.38 -19.23
N LEU A 270 -15.45 5.31 -19.45
CA LEU A 270 -14.84 4.41 -20.42
C LEU A 270 -14.99 2.94 -19.99
N LEU A 271 -14.69 2.62 -18.72
CA LEU A 271 -14.76 1.26 -18.19
C LEU A 271 -16.19 0.71 -18.13
N HIS A 272 -17.21 1.55 -17.97
CA HIS A 272 -18.62 1.13 -18.04
C HIS A 272 -19.01 0.52 -19.39
N GLN A 273 -18.33 0.89 -20.48
CA GLN A 273 -18.58 0.34 -21.83
C GLN A 273 -18.31 -1.17 -21.92
N ASP A 274 -17.61 -1.74 -20.94
CA ASP A 274 -17.18 -3.14 -20.95
C ASP A 274 -17.35 -3.82 -19.57
N SER A 275 -18.33 -3.34 -18.80
CA SER A 275 -18.59 -3.81 -17.43
C SER A 275 -18.80 -5.32 -17.34
N GLU A 276 -19.42 -5.95 -18.35
CA GLU A 276 -19.63 -7.39 -18.40
C GLU A 276 -18.31 -8.19 -18.50
N TYR A 277 -17.37 -7.73 -19.33
CA TYR A 277 -16.05 -8.35 -19.46
C TYR A 277 -15.25 -8.21 -18.17
N LEU A 278 -15.28 -7.02 -17.55
CA LEU A 278 -14.61 -6.76 -16.28
C LEU A 278 -15.19 -7.65 -15.16
N ALA A 279 -16.52 -7.78 -15.09
CA ALA A 279 -17.20 -8.67 -14.15
C ALA A 279 -16.80 -10.14 -14.38
N MET A 280 -16.65 -10.58 -15.63
CA MET A 280 -16.16 -11.93 -15.94
C MET A 280 -14.73 -12.15 -15.43
N GLN A 281 -13.84 -11.16 -15.55
CA GLN A 281 -12.46 -11.25 -15.08
C GLN A 281 -12.35 -11.30 -13.55
N MET A 282 -13.23 -10.61 -12.83
CA MET A 282 -13.23 -10.53 -11.36
C MET A 282 -13.85 -11.74 -10.67
N LYS A 283 -14.61 -12.57 -11.40
CA LYS A 283 -15.18 -13.81 -10.86
C LYS A 283 -14.07 -14.75 -10.40
N VAL A 284 -14.18 -15.18 -9.14
CA VAL A 284 -13.41 -16.32 -8.62
C VAL A 284 -14.08 -17.58 -9.15
N THR A 285 -13.50 -18.20 -10.20
CA THR A 285 -13.96 -19.51 -10.69
C THR A 285 -13.93 -20.50 -9.53
N ARG A 286 -15.05 -21.22 -9.33
CA ARG A 286 -15.21 -22.19 -8.23
C ARG A 286 -14.13 -23.26 -8.26
#